data_AF-A0A8J8T4H5-F1
#
_entry.id   AF-A0A8J8T4H5-F1
#
_cell.length_a   1.000
_cell.length_b   1.000
_cell.length_c   1.000
_cell.angle_alpha   90.00
_cell.angle_beta   90.00
_cell.angle_gamma   90.00
#
_symmetry.space_group_name_H-M   'P 1'
#
loop_
_entity.id
_entity.type
_entity.pdbx_description
1 polymer ?
#
loop_
_entity_poly.entity_id
_entity_poly.type
_entity_poly.pdbx_seq_one_letter_code
_entity_poly.pdbx_strand_id
1 'polypeptide(L)'
;MRTSKHEGYKDAGHDKDFKPAKSLNRKVKADFPHLSDYIEKKKCRKGEDGAVIIEPRNFLTNPPKEGEVGKGTSFGGNLPHMPDPFDTKREILRKERLDHESKVQEKPWSQMVKRRDTFAPVKEVFGTDVALPKVEEVLKGQDPPPHSPLHDKPFKPSNPPKRGYNKTIDKFPPYKEDPLKFVERKKPVEGEEERPKFKPTHSKKTMPMVPVATNIRNLKTEFPSIFRRL
;
A
#
# COMPACT_ATOMS: atom_id res chain seq x y z
N MET A 1 62.08 5.28 80.35
CA MET A 1 61.52 5.68 79.04
C MET A 1 61.69 4.52 78.07
N ARG A 2 60.68 4.18 77.26
CA ARG A 2 60.80 3.13 76.22
C ARG A 2 61.52 3.70 75.00
N THR A 3 62.63 3.10 74.58
CA THR A 3 63.35 3.50 73.37
C THR A 3 62.63 2.98 72.13
N SER A 4 62.08 3.86 71.31
CA SER A 4 61.46 3.52 70.03
C SER A 4 62.54 3.18 68.99
N LYS A 5 62.70 1.90 68.63
CA LYS A 5 63.52 1.51 67.48
C LYS A 5 62.76 1.81 66.19
N HIS A 6 63.35 2.62 65.32
CA HIS A 6 62.73 3.06 64.05
C HIS A 6 62.35 1.89 63.13
N GLU A 7 63.07 0.77 63.18
CA GLU A 7 62.82 -0.39 62.32
C GLU A 7 62.06 -1.54 63.02
N GLY A 8 61.50 -1.32 64.20
CA GLY A 8 60.81 -2.36 64.96
C GLY A 8 59.64 -3.03 64.21
N TYR A 9 59.06 -2.36 63.21
CA TYR A 9 57.98 -2.91 62.39
C TYR A 9 58.46 -3.99 61.40
N LYS A 10 59.71 -3.90 60.92
CA LYS A 10 60.34 -4.95 60.07
C LYS A 10 60.70 -6.18 60.91
N ASP A 11 61.22 -5.94 62.12
CA ASP A 11 61.54 -7.00 63.09
C ASP A 11 60.29 -7.75 63.57
N ALA A 12 59.17 -7.05 63.71
CA ALA A 12 57.87 -7.64 64.06
C ALA A 12 57.26 -8.46 62.90
N GLY A 13 57.87 -8.47 61.71
CA GLY A 13 57.51 -9.36 60.62
C GLY A 13 56.17 -9.03 59.94
N HIS A 14 55.68 -7.80 60.06
CA HIS A 14 54.41 -7.37 59.46
C HIS A 14 54.43 -7.30 57.92
N ASP A 15 55.62 -7.25 57.29
CA ASP A 15 55.81 -7.32 55.84
C ASP A 15 56.02 -8.76 55.31
N LYS A 16 55.91 -9.78 56.16
CA LYS A 16 55.97 -11.17 55.69
C LYS A 16 54.57 -11.61 55.26
N ASP A 17 54.44 -12.03 54.00
CA ASP A 17 53.22 -12.67 53.51
C ASP A 17 52.74 -13.74 54.50
N PHE A 18 51.44 -13.78 54.79
CA PHE A 18 50.84 -14.75 55.69
C PHE A 18 51.16 -16.18 55.20
N LYS A 19 52.10 -16.84 55.87
CA LYS A 19 52.42 -18.25 55.64
C LYS A 19 51.66 -19.09 56.66
N PRO A 20 50.89 -20.10 56.26
CA PRO A 20 50.22 -21.00 57.20
C PRO A 20 51.27 -21.64 58.12
N ALA A 21 50.96 -21.72 59.42
CA ALA A 21 51.89 -22.19 60.46
C ALA A 21 52.42 -23.62 60.24
N LYS A 22 51.80 -24.39 59.34
CA LYS A 22 52.24 -25.72 58.93
C LYS A 22 52.24 -25.79 57.42
N SER A 23 53.40 -26.06 56.81
CA SER A 23 53.46 -26.53 55.43
C SER A 23 52.79 -27.90 55.38
N LEU A 24 51.55 -27.97 54.88
CA LEU A 24 50.94 -29.26 54.57
C LEU A 24 51.78 -29.89 53.45
N ASN A 25 52.63 -30.85 53.80
CA ASN A 25 53.32 -31.71 52.82
C ASN A 25 52.26 -32.55 52.12
N ARG A 26 51.57 -31.97 51.14
CA ARG A 26 50.61 -32.68 50.31
C ARG A 26 51.41 -33.48 49.27
N LYS A 27 52.04 -34.58 49.73
CA LYS A 27 52.61 -35.60 48.85
C LYS A 27 51.48 -36.50 48.35
N VAL A 28 50.55 -35.95 47.59
CA VAL A 28 49.73 -36.79 46.71
C VAL A 28 50.61 -37.02 45.48
N LYS A 29 51.35 -38.13 45.48
CA LYS A 29 51.94 -38.64 44.25
C LYS A 29 50.75 -39.10 43.41
N ALA A 30 50.35 -38.30 42.42
CA ALA A 30 49.46 -38.80 41.40
C ALA A 30 50.18 -39.97 40.70
N ASP A 31 49.49 -41.08 40.48
CA ASP A 31 50.06 -42.25 39.80
C ASP A 31 50.44 -41.95 38.35
N PHE A 32 49.92 -40.85 37.79
CA PHE A 32 50.19 -40.37 36.45
C PHE A 32 50.79 -38.96 36.47
N PRO A 33 51.82 -38.68 35.66
CA PRO A 33 52.31 -37.33 35.48
C PRO A 33 51.21 -36.45 34.85
N HIS A 34 51.06 -35.22 35.33
CA HIS A 34 50.10 -34.27 34.78
C HIS A 34 50.49 -33.93 33.33
N LEU A 35 49.79 -34.52 32.37
CA LEU A 35 49.91 -34.18 30.95
C LEU A 35 49.28 -32.80 30.75
N SER A 36 50.08 -31.80 30.38
CA SER A 36 49.54 -30.50 29.98
C SER A 36 48.97 -30.61 28.57
N ASP A 37 47.67 -30.41 28.42
CA ASP A 37 46.96 -30.52 27.13
C ASP A 37 47.48 -29.52 26.06
N TYR A 38 48.15 -28.45 26.48
CA TYR A 38 48.61 -27.38 25.61
C TYR A 38 50.06 -26.98 25.88
N ILE A 39 50.90 -27.07 24.84
CA ILE A 39 52.27 -26.55 24.86
C ILE A 39 52.23 -25.19 24.15
N GLU A 40 52.36 -24.11 24.93
CA GLU A 40 52.48 -22.75 24.40
C GLU A 40 53.77 -22.59 23.59
N LYS A 41 53.67 -22.77 22.28
CA LYS A 41 54.78 -22.47 21.36
C LYS A 41 54.83 -20.95 21.13
N LYS A 42 55.75 -20.28 21.81
CA LYS A 42 56.04 -18.85 21.58
C LYS A 42 56.60 -18.67 20.17
N LYS A 43 55.80 -18.08 19.27
CA LYS A 43 56.26 -17.75 17.91
C LYS A 43 57.23 -16.57 17.96
N CYS A 44 58.51 -16.82 17.66
CA CYS A 44 59.47 -15.74 17.42
C CYS A 44 59.17 -15.09 16.06
N ARG A 45 58.76 -13.82 16.07
CA ARG A 45 58.51 -13.02 14.87
C ARG A 45 59.72 -12.22 14.39
N LYS A 46 60.91 -12.44 14.95
CA LYS A 46 62.14 -11.77 14.54
C LYS A 46 62.84 -12.61 13.47
N GLY A 47 63.18 -11.99 12.34
CA GLY A 47 64.02 -12.60 11.30
C GLY A 47 65.50 -12.62 11.69
N GLU A 48 66.36 -13.16 10.82
CA GLU A 48 67.81 -13.25 11.04
C GLU A 48 68.47 -11.87 11.25
N ASP A 49 67.94 -10.82 10.60
CA ASP A 49 68.43 -9.44 10.73
C ASP A 49 67.88 -8.72 11.99
N GLY A 50 67.15 -9.41 12.86
CA GLY A 50 66.53 -8.83 14.06
C GLY A 50 65.28 -7.99 13.79
N ALA A 51 64.91 -7.77 12.53
CA ALA A 51 63.67 -7.11 12.14
C ALA A 51 62.44 -8.01 12.40
N VAL A 52 61.32 -7.39 12.80
CA VAL A 52 60.06 -8.12 13.02
C VAL A 52 59.41 -8.41 11.66
N ILE A 53 59.17 -9.68 11.36
CA ILE A 53 58.46 -10.13 10.15
C ILE A 53 56.99 -9.72 10.28
N ILE A 54 56.59 -8.71 9.51
CA ILE A 54 55.21 -8.19 9.46
C ILE A 54 54.45 -8.96 8.37
N GLU A 55 53.28 -9.48 8.72
CA GLU A 55 52.39 -10.18 7.78
C GLU A 55 51.79 -9.18 6.76
N PRO A 56 51.33 -9.65 5.58
CA PRO A 56 50.64 -8.78 4.62
C PRO A 56 49.48 -8.03 5.26
N ARG A 57 49.27 -6.77 4.85
CA ARG A 57 48.20 -5.93 5.39
C ARG A 57 46.83 -6.59 5.13
N ASN A 58 45.99 -6.66 6.16
CA ASN A 58 44.62 -7.17 6.04
C ASN A 58 43.78 -6.35 5.04
N PHE A 59 42.65 -6.94 4.60
CA PHE A 59 41.69 -6.25 3.73
C PHE A 59 41.18 -4.96 4.39
N LEU A 60 41.16 -3.88 3.61
CA LEU A 60 40.65 -2.59 4.06
C LEU A 60 39.12 -2.60 3.98
N THR A 61 38.47 -2.27 5.09
CA THR A 61 37.03 -2.01 5.12
C THR A 61 36.79 -0.52 5.30
N ASN A 62 35.73 -0.02 4.65
CA ASN A 62 35.24 1.33 4.89
C ASN A 62 33.97 1.23 5.74
N PRO A 63 33.82 2.05 6.80
CA PRO A 63 32.56 2.13 7.53
C PRO A 63 31.44 2.63 6.60
N PRO A 64 30.18 2.23 6.85
CA PRO A 64 29.04 2.71 6.06
C PRO A 64 28.97 4.24 6.15
N LYS A 65 28.70 4.88 5.01
CA LYS A 65 28.56 6.34 4.95
C LYS A 65 27.19 6.74 5.47
N GLU A 66 27.15 7.78 6.29
CA GLU A 66 25.92 8.35 6.85
C GLU A 66 25.57 9.64 6.11
N GLY A 67 24.28 9.86 5.81
CA GLY A 67 23.75 11.06 5.14
C GLY A 67 22.94 10.77 3.88
N GLU A 68 22.29 11.80 3.32
CA GLU A 68 21.42 11.68 2.13
C GLU A 68 22.14 11.91 0.80
N VAL A 69 23.13 12.82 0.77
CA VAL A 69 23.85 13.21 -0.46
C VAL A 69 25.36 13.21 -0.24
N GLY A 70 26.13 12.66 -1.19
CA GLY A 70 27.60 12.67 -1.12
C GLY A 70 28.29 11.52 -1.86
N LYS A 71 29.61 11.64 -2.02
CA LYS A 71 30.46 10.62 -2.65
C LYS A 71 30.49 9.36 -1.79
N GLY A 72 29.96 8.26 -2.33
CA GLY A 72 29.93 6.96 -1.65
C GLY A 72 28.71 6.75 -0.74
N THR A 73 27.74 7.66 -0.75
CA THR A 73 26.42 7.46 -0.10
C THR A 73 25.54 6.52 -0.94
N SER A 74 25.56 6.66 -2.27
CA SER A 74 24.90 5.76 -3.21
C SER A 74 25.91 4.84 -3.89
N PHE A 75 25.52 3.60 -4.18
CA PHE A 75 26.37 2.62 -4.89
C PHE A 75 26.74 3.04 -6.32
N GLY A 76 25.97 3.94 -6.94
CA GLY A 76 26.14 4.39 -8.33
C GLY A 76 26.68 5.82 -8.50
N GLY A 77 27.04 6.51 -7.41
CA GLY A 77 27.43 7.92 -7.47
C GLY A 77 26.26 8.87 -7.71
N ASN A 78 26.57 10.09 -8.15
CA ASN A 78 25.57 11.13 -8.43
C ASN A 78 24.91 10.86 -9.78
N LEU A 79 23.69 10.30 -9.76
CA LEU A 79 22.90 10.13 -10.97
C LEU A 79 22.53 11.51 -11.54
N PRO A 80 22.82 11.80 -12.83
CA PRO A 80 22.40 13.05 -13.44
C PRO A 80 20.87 13.12 -13.47
N HIS A 81 20.33 14.32 -13.26
CA HIS A 81 18.89 14.54 -13.32
C HIS A 81 18.37 14.21 -14.73
N MET A 82 17.51 13.19 -14.83
CA MET A 82 16.78 12.91 -16.06
C MET A 82 15.60 13.88 -16.17
N PRO A 83 15.53 14.75 -17.19
CA PRO A 83 14.40 15.64 -17.36
C PRO A 83 13.15 14.84 -17.72
N ASP A 84 12.23 14.71 -16.77
CA ASP A 84 10.90 14.16 -17.01
C ASP A 84 10.01 15.27 -17.60
N PRO A 85 9.44 15.10 -18.81
CA PRO A 85 8.53 16.08 -19.36
C PRO A 85 7.28 16.18 -18.47
N PHE A 86 7.05 17.37 -17.91
CA PHE A 86 5.98 17.65 -16.95
C PHE A 86 4.57 17.22 -17.42
N ASP A 87 4.34 17.23 -18.73
CA ASP A 87 3.04 16.97 -19.35
C ASP A 87 2.81 15.51 -19.79
N THR A 88 3.69 14.56 -19.47
CA THR A 88 3.58 13.14 -19.86
C THR A 88 2.20 12.56 -19.57
N LYS A 89 1.65 12.83 -18.37
CA LYS A 89 0.31 12.40 -17.98
C LYS A 89 -0.78 12.97 -18.89
N ARG A 90 -0.67 14.25 -19.26
CA ARG A 90 -1.64 14.93 -20.13
C ARG A 90 -1.58 14.38 -21.54
N GLU A 91 -0.39 14.06 -22.04
CA GLU A 91 -0.20 13.46 -23.36
C GLU A 91 -0.73 12.02 -23.44
N ILE A 92 -0.50 11.21 -22.40
CA ILE A 92 -1.04 9.85 -22.30
C ILE A 92 -2.56 9.90 -22.32
N LEU A 93 -3.18 10.74 -21.50
CA LEU A 93 -4.64 10.90 -21.46
C LEU A 93 -5.21 11.39 -22.81
N ARG A 94 -4.48 12.26 -23.52
CA ARG A 94 -4.88 12.71 -24.85
C ARG A 94 -4.83 11.55 -25.86
N LYS A 95 -3.75 10.76 -25.86
CA LYS A 95 -3.60 9.60 -26.73
C LYS A 95 -4.68 8.55 -26.47
N GLU A 96 -4.94 8.23 -25.21
CA GLU A 96 -5.99 7.27 -24.82
C GLU A 96 -7.39 7.72 -25.25
N ARG A 97 -7.68 9.02 -25.13
CA ARG A 97 -8.97 9.58 -25.57
C ARG A 97 -9.16 9.47 -27.08
N LEU A 98 -8.15 9.84 -27.86
CA LEU A 98 -8.20 9.77 -29.32
C LEU A 98 -8.34 8.32 -29.80
N ASP A 99 -7.63 7.40 -29.16
CA ASP A 99 -7.75 5.97 -29.45
C ASP A 99 -9.15 5.44 -29.10
N HIS A 100 -9.72 5.86 -27.96
CA HIS A 100 -11.09 5.53 -27.59
C HIS A 100 -12.10 6.07 -28.62
N GLU A 101 -12.02 7.35 -28.97
CA GLU A 101 -12.89 8.01 -29.95
C GLU A 101 -12.84 7.32 -31.31
N SER A 102 -11.65 6.90 -31.77
CA SER A 102 -11.51 6.18 -33.05
C SER A 102 -12.20 4.81 -33.07
N LYS A 103 -12.41 4.19 -31.91
CA LYS A 103 -13.05 2.88 -31.75
C LYS A 103 -14.54 2.97 -31.44
N VAL A 104 -15.03 4.14 -31.03
CA VAL A 104 -16.44 4.36 -30.73
C VAL A 104 -17.23 4.40 -32.03
N GLN A 105 -18.00 3.35 -32.28
CA GLN A 105 -18.98 3.33 -33.37
C GLN A 105 -20.20 4.17 -33.00
N GLU A 106 -20.86 4.76 -34.00
CA GLU A 106 -22.13 5.46 -33.78
C GLU A 106 -23.14 4.54 -33.10
N LYS A 107 -23.68 4.99 -31.97
CA LYS A 107 -24.58 4.20 -31.16
C LYS A 107 -25.93 4.06 -31.90
N PRO A 108 -26.34 2.85 -32.32
CA PRO A 108 -27.53 2.68 -33.18
C PRO A 108 -28.86 3.00 -32.47
N TRP A 109 -28.85 3.09 -31.14
CA TRP A 109 -29.98 3.56 -30.33
C TRP A 109 -29.44 4.34 -29.14
N SER A 110 -29.75 5.64 -29.07
CA SER A 110 -29.58 6.44 -27.85
C SER A 110 -30.92 6.54 -27.11
N GLN A 111 -30.92 6.22 -25.82
CA GLN A 111 -32.12 6.36 -25.00
C GLN A 111 -32.31 7.86 -24.78
N MET A 112 -33.34 8.47 -25.40
CA MET A 112 -33.66 9.89 -25.26
C MET A 112 -34.15 10.28 -23.87
N VAL A 113 -34.31 9.30 -22.97
CA VAL A 113 -34.69 9.52 -21.59
C VAL A 113 -33.49 10.09 -20.84
N LYS A 114 -33.70 11.22 -20.13
CA LYS A 114 -32.70 11.77 -19.20
C LYS A 114 -32.25 10.64 -18.27
N ARG A 115 -30.94 10.39 -18.17
CA ARG A 115 -30.41 9.41 -17.22
C ARG A 115 -30.83 9.85 -15.82
N ARG A 116 -31.86 9.19 -15.29
CA ARG A 116 -32.16 9.15 -13.88
C ARG A 116 -31.59 7.83 -13.39
N ASP A 117 -30.84 7.88 -12.30
CA ASP A 117 -30.39 6.67 -11.64
C ASP A 117 -31.61 5.84 -11.21
N THR A 118 -31.44 4.53 -11.04
CA THR A 118 -32.52 3.60 -10.67
C THR A 118 -33.17 3.97 -9.33
N PHE A 119 -32.42 4.69 -8.48
CA PHE A 119 -32.85 5.19 -7.19
C PHE A 119 -32.42 6.65 -7.05
N ALA A 120 -33.16 7.44 -6.27
CA ALA A 120 -32.74 8.78 -5.91
C ALA A 120 -31.40 8.72 -5.12
N PRO A 121 -30.40 9.57 -5.43
CA PRO A 121 -29.14 9.58 -4.72
C PRO A 121 -29.36 9.85 -3.23
N VAL A 122 -28.50 9.29 -2.37
CA VAL A 122 -28.57 9.44 -0.90
C VAL A 122 -28.66 10.91 -0.50
N LYS A 123 -28.01 11.81 -1.25
CA LYS A 123 -28.07 13.26 -1.02
C LYS A 123 -29.44 13.88 -1.32
N GLU A 124 -30.20 13.33 -2.26
CA GLU A 124 -31.57 13.79 -2.55
C GLU A 124 -32.57 13.21 -1.53
N VAL A 125 -32.35 11.96 -1.08
CA VAL A 125 -33.27 11.29 -0.14
C VAL A 125 -33.04 11.73 1.32
N PHE A 126 -31.79 11.83 1.74
CA PHE A 126 -31.39 12.08 3.13
C PHE A 126 -30.59 13.37 3.31
N GLY A 127 -30.21 14.04 2.23
CA GLY A 127 -29.50 15.31 2.33
C GLY A 127 -30.43 16.41 2.81
N THR A 128 -30.01 17.11 3.86
CA THR A 128 -30.65 18.33 4.34
C THR A 128 -30.31 19.55 3.46
N ASP A 129 -29.53 19.36 2.39
CA ASP A 129 -29.16 20.36 1.39
C ASP A 129 -30.31 20.66 0.40
N VAL A 130 -31.55 20.69 0.87
CA VAL A 130 -32.62 21.33 0.10
C VAL A 130 -32.29 22.82 0.14
N ALA A 131 -32.11 23.44 -1.03
CA ALA A 131 -32.01 24.89 -1.10
C ALA A 131 -33.30 25.46 -0.51
N LEU A 132 -33.24 25.89 0.75
CA LEU A 132 -34.35 26.58 1.37
C LEU A 132 -34.66 27.79 0.48
N PRO A 133 -35.94 28.06 0.19
CA PRO A 133 -36.29 29.28 -0.50
C PRO A 133 -35.60 30.42 0.24
N LYS A 134 -34.82 31.22 -0.48
CA LYS A 134 -34.10 32.35 0.11
C LYS A 134 -35.17 33.19 0.78
N VAL A 135 -35.22 33.16 2.11
CA VAL A 135 -36.07 34.06 2.88
C VAL A 135 -35.47 35.42 2.55
N GLU A 136 -36.14 36.17 1.68
CA GLU A 136 -35.81 37.56 1.49
C GLU A 136 -35.86 38.17 2.88
N GLU A 137 -34.71 38.62 3.38
CA GLU A 137 -34.64 39.30 4.66
C GLU A 137 -35.52 40.53 4.53
N VAL A 138 -36.75 40.43 5.03
CA VAL A 138 -37.62 41.58 5.21
C VAL A 138 -36.78 42.54 6.05
N LEU A 139 -36.36 43.65 5.43
CA LEU A 139 -35.59 44.68 6.10
C LEU A 139 -36.30 44.99 7.41
N LYS A 140 -35.68 44.65 8.55
CA LYS A 140 -36.24 44.94 9.86
C LYS A 140 -36.51 46.44 9.93
N GLY A 141 -37.78 46.85 9.83
CA GLY A 141 -38.20 48.25 9.87
C GLY A 141 -39.19 48.69 8.78
N GLN A 142 -39.56 47.84 7.82
CA GLN A 142 -40.66 48.13 6.90
C GLN A 142 -41.86 47.23 7.19
N ASP A 143 -42.88 47.79 7.84
CA ASP A 143 -44.19 47.16 7.86
C ASP A 143 -44.65 46.98 6.41
N PRO A 144 -45.16 45.79 6.02
CA PRO A 144 -45.71 45.63 4.68
C PRO A 144 -46.82 46.67 4.48
N PRO A 145 -46.89 47.34 3.31
CA PRO A 145 -47.94 48.31 3.07
C PRO A 145 -49.29 47.62 3.28
N PRO A 146 -50.26 48.26 3.98
CA PRO A 146 -51.54 47.65 4.26
C PRO A 146 -52.18 47.23 2.93
N HIS A 147 -52.25 45.92 2.69
CA HIS A 147 -52.87 45.41 1.48
C HIS A 147 -54.36 45.61 1.65
N SER A 148 -54.90 46.65 1.00
CA SER A 148 -56.34 46.83 0.90
C SER A 148 -56.93 45.53 0.33
N PRO A 149 -57.84 44.85 1.04
CA PRO A 149 -58.44 43.64 0.50
C PRO A 149 -59.18 44.00 -0.80
N LEU A 150 -58.65 43.54 -1.94
CA LEU A 150 -59.32 43.65 -3.24
C LEU A 150 -60.55 42.71 -3.21
N HIS A 151 -61.66 43.20 -2.66
CA HIS A 151 -62.92 42.47 -2.53
C HIS A 151 -63.66 42.24 -3.86
N ASP A 152 -63.17 42.78 -4.98
CA ASP A 152 -63.81 42.65 -6.30
C ASP A 152 -63.43 41.39 -7.08
N LYS A 153 -62.51 40.55 -6.58
CA LYS A 153 -62.13 39.31 -7.26
C LYS A 153 -63.08 38.17 -6.85
N PRO A 154 -63.84 37.57 -7.78
CA PRO A 154 -64.61 36.37 -7.47
C PRO A 154 -63.66 35.25 -7.02
N PHE A 155 -64.06 34.53 -5.96
CA PHE A 155 -63.30 33.42 -5.41
C PHE A 155 -63.01 32.37 -6.49
N LYS A 156 -61.71 32.18 -6.83
CA LYS A 156 -61.26 31.12 -7.72
C LYS A 156 -60.68 29.97 -6.87
N PRO A 157 -61.23 28.75 -6.94
CA PRO A 157 -60.64 27.61 -6.24
C PRO A 157 -59.22 27.37 -6.79
N SER A 158 -58.27 27.09 -5.89
CA SER A 158 -56.84 26.97 -6.19
C SER A 158 -56.48 25.84 -7.16
N ASN A 159 -57.40 24.87 -7.36
CA ASN A 159 -57.22 23.75 -8.28
C ASN A 159 -58.50 23.52 -9.08
N PRO A 160 -58.64 24.08 -10.29
CA PRO A 160 -59.73 23.70 -11.18
C PRO A 160 -59.61 22.21 -11.55
N PRO A 161 -60.70 21.45 -11.58
CA PRO A 161 -60.65 20.03 -11.92
C PRO A 161 -60.10 19.83 -13.34
N LYS A 162 -59.10 18.95 -13.49
CA LYS A 162 -58.51 18.59 -14.79
C LYS A 162 -59.60 18.03 -15.71
N ARG A 163 -59.76 18.64 -16.89
CA ARG A 163 -60.81 18.30 -17.87
C ARG A 163 -60.34 17.14 -18.77
N GLY A 164 -61.07 16.02 -18.79
CA GLY A 164 -60.82 14.84 -19.65
C GLY A 164 -61.07 13.48 -18.96
N TYR A 165 -61.02 12.37 -19.70
CA TYR A 165 -61.17 11.01 -19.15
C TYR A 165 -59.96 10.68 -18.25
N ASN A 166 -60.18 10.29 -16.99
CA ASN A 166 -59.11 10.04 -16.01
C ASN A 166 -58.09 11.20 -15.85
N LYS A 167 -58.53 12.46 -15.89
CA LYS A 167 -57.67 13.64 -15.67
C LYS A 167 -56.56 13.85 -16.72
N THR A 168 -56.62 13.21 -17.89
CA THR A 168 -55.72 13.52 -19.04
C THR A 168 -56.26 14.69 -19.85
N ILE A 169 -55.35 15.47 -20.45
CA ILE A 169 -55.69 16.71 -21.18
C ILE A 169 -56.36 16.41 -22.54
N ASP A 170 -56.11 15.24 -23.15
CA ASP A 170 -56.64 14.83 -24.46
C ASP A 170 -56.88 13.31 -24.58
N LYS A 171 -57.57 12.90 -25.66
CA LYS A 171 -57.82 11.49 -26.03
C LYS A 171 -56.58 10.91 -26.74
N PHE A 172 -56.19 9.68 -26.38
CA PHE A 172 -55.01 9.03 -26.96
C PHE A 172 -55.12 8.87 -28.49
N PRO A 173 -54.01 9.01 -29.24
CA PRO A 173 -54.00 8.77 -30.68
C PRO A 173 -54.30 7.29 -31.00
N PRO A 174 -54.88 7.00 -32.18
CA PRO A 174 -55.12 5.64 -32.63
C PRO A 174 -53.81 4.86 -32.78
N TYR A 175 -53.82 3.59 -32.38
CA TYR A 175 -52.67 2.68 -32.40
C TYR A 175 -52.07 2.53 -33.81
N LYS A 176 -50.73 2.53 -33.91
CA LYS A 176 -49.95 2.25 -35.13
C LYS A 176 -48.95 1.13 -34.86
N GLU A 177 -48.91 0.14 -35.73
CA GLU A 177 -47.93 -0.96 -35.66
C GLU A 177 -46.54 -0.49 -36.10
N ASP A 178 -45.51 -0.95 -35.39
CA ASP A 178 -44.12 -0.64 -35.70
C ASP A 178 -43.64 -1.39 -36.97
N PRO A 179 -42.86 -0.76 -37.86
CA PRO A 179 -42.37 -1.42 -39.06
C PRO A 179 -41.40 -2.57 -38.74
N LEU A 180 -41.59 -3.73 -39.38
CA LEU A 180 -40.71 -4.89 -39.24
C LEU A 180 -39.30 -4.57 -39.75
N LYS A 181 -38.29 -4.70 -38.89
CA LYS A 181 -36.87 -4.53 -39.24
C LYS A 181 -36.23 -5.88 -39.51
N PHE A 182 -35.80 -6.12 -40.76
CA PHE A 182 -35.00 -7.28 -41.13
C PHE A 182 -33.51 -7.00 -40.85
N VAL A 183 -32.82 -7.91 -40.15
CA VAL A 183 -31.39 -7.77 -39.81
C VAL A 183 -30.58 -8.73 -40.68
N GLU A 184 -29.79 -8.20 -41.60
CA GLU A 184 -28.83 -8.99 -42.37
C GLU A 184 -27.46 -9.07 -41.68
N ARG A 185 -26.83 -10.25 -41.71
CA ARG A 185 -25.48 -10.45 -41.16
C ARG A 185 -24.44 -9.84 -42.10
N LYS A 186 -23.54 -9.00 -41.55
CA LYS A 186 -22.40 -8.45 -42.30
C LYS A 186 -21.46 -9.58 -42.74
N LYS A 187 -21.22 -9.70 -44.05
CA LYS A 187 -20.23 -10.62 -44.62
C LYS A 187 -18.83 -10.00 -44.53
N PRO A 188 -17.76 -10.80 -44.34
CA PRO A 188 -16.39 -10.29 -44.37
C PRO A 188 -16.05 -9.76 -45.77
N VAL A 189 -15.33 -8.64 -45.82
CA VAL A 189 -14.89 -7.96 -47.05
C VAL A 189 -13.52 -8.50 -47.44
N GLU A 190 -13.30 -8.86 -48.72
CA GLU A 190 -12.01 -9.35 -49.22
C GLU A 190 -10.93 -8.26 -49.06
N GLY A 191 -9.96 -8.51 -48.17
CA GLY A 191 -8.82 -7.61 -47.93
C GLY A 191 -8.62 -7.20 -46.47
N GLU A 192 -9.58 -7.44 -45.58
CA GLU A 192 -9.39 -7.26 -44.13
C GLU A 192 -8.85 -8.55 -43.48
N GLU A 193 -7.78 -8.42 -42.69
CA GLU A 193 -7.24 -9.54 -41.91
C GLU A 193 -8.34 -10.16 -41.03
N GLU A 194 -8.46 -11.49 -41.06
CA GLU A 194 -9.44 -12.21 -40.24
C GLU A 194 -9.30 -11.79 -38.78
N ARG A 195 -10.40 -11.27 -38.19
CA ARG A 195 -10.40 -10.90 -36.77
C ARG A 195 -9.93 -12.10 -35.95
N PRO A 196 -8.94 -11.93 -35.06
CA PRO A 196 -8.40 -13.04 -34.32
C PRO A 196 -9.51 -13.72 -33.52
N LYS A 197 -9.65 -15.03 -33.71
CA LYS A 197 -10.54 -15.87 -32.91
C LYS A 197 -10.24 -15.62 -31.44
N PHE A 198 -11.28 -15.49 -30.63
CA PHE A 198 -11.16 -15.25 -29.18
C PHE A 198 -10.20 -16.27 -28.56
N LYS A 199 -9.07 -15.81 -28.04
CA LYS A 199 -8.09 -16.66 -27.34
C LYS A 199 -8.37 -16.59 -25.84
N PRO A 200 -8.54 -17.72 -25.14
CA PRO A 200 -8.66 -17.71 -23.69
C PRO A 200 -7.39 -17.15 -23.07
N THR A 201 -7.54 -16.18 -22.17
CA THR A 201 -6.41 -15.52 -21.52
C THR A 201 -5.80 -16.42 -20.44
N HIS A 202 -4.47 -16.59 -20.42
CA HIS A 202 -3.74 -17.27 -19.33
C HIS A 202 -3.64 -16.45 -18.03
N SER A 203 -4.23 -15.25 -18.01
CA SER A 203 -4.34 -14.39 -16.83
C SER A 203 -5.26 -15.06 -15.79
N LYS A 204 -4.67 -15.60 -14.71
CA LYS A 204 -5.41 -16.19 -13.57
C LYS A 204 -6.19 -15.17 -12.72
N LYS A 205 -6.32 -13.91 -13.16
CA LYS A 205 -6.99 -12.83 -12.42
C LYS A 205 -8.48 -13.10 -12.18
N THR A 206 -9.11 -13.95 -13.01
CA THR A 206 -10.54 -14.32 -12.91
C THR A 206 -10.75 -15.76 -12.46
N MET A 207 -9.77 -16.38 -11.80
CA MET A 207 -10.02 -17.66 -11.13
C MET A 207 -10.78 -17.37 -9.82
N PRO A 208 -11.99 -17.93 -9.62
CA PRO A 208 -12.65 -17.84 -8.32
C PRO A 208 -11.71 -18.36 -7.23
N MET A 209 -11.71 -17.70 -6.06
CA MET A 209 -10.89 -18.16 -4.93
C MET A 209 -11.23 -19.62 -4.61
N VAL A 210 -10.19 -20.44 -4.43
CA VAL A 210 -10.36 -21.84 -4.06
C VAL A 210 -11.04 -21.90 -2.69
N PRO A 211 -12.20 -22.57 -2.54
CA PRO A 211 -12.88 -22.63 -1.26
C PRO A 211 -12.02 -23.35 -0.20
N VAL A 212 -12.26 -23.02 1.06
CA VAL A 212 -11.48 -23.55 2.21
C VAL A 212 -11.41 -25.08 2.20
N ALA A 213 -12.50 -25.75 1.81
CA ALA A 213 -12.60 -27.19 1.73
C ALA A 213 -11.72 -27.84 0.64
N THR A 214 -11.38 -27.12 -0.44
CA THR A 214 -10.58 -27.66 -1.55
C THR A 214 -9.19 -27.05 -1.65
N ASN A 215 -8.80 -26.23 -0.67
CA ASN A 215 -7.46 -25.68 -0.59
C ASN A 215 -6.45 -26.79 -0.30
N ILE A 216 -5.46 -26.98 -1.18
CA ILE A 216 -4.43 -28.03 -1.08
C ILE A 216 -3.69 -27.99 0.26
N ARG A 217 -3.50 -26.80 0.86
CA ARG A 217 -2.87 -26.69 2.18
C ARG A 217 -3.72 -27.37 3.26
N ASN A 218 -5.03 -27.16 3.23
CA ASN A 218 -5.97 -27.75 4.17
C ASN A 218 -6.13 -29.25 3.93
N LEU A 219 -6.19 -29.68 2.66
CA LEU A 219 -6.25 -31.09 2.31
C LEU A 219 -4.99 -31.86 2.76
N LYS A 220 -3.81 -31.24 2.70
CA LYS A 220 -2.56 -31.83 3.20
C LYS A 220 -2.51 -31.92 4.73
N THR A 221 -3.17 -31.00 5.44
CA THR A 221 -3.26 -31.05 6.91
C THR A 221 -4.32 -32.03 7.40
N GLU A 222 -5.48 -32.08 6.74
CA GLU A 222 -6.61 -32.95 7.11
C GLU A 222 -6.37 -34.41 6.67
N PHE A 223 -5.76 -34.62 5.51
CA PHE A 223 -5.53 -35.96 4.94
C PHE A 223 -4.06 -36.22 4.60
N PRO A 224 -3.13 -36.16 5.58
CA PRO A 224 -1.71 -36.28 5.31
C PRO A 224 -1.30 -37.63 4.72
N SER A 225 -2.07 -38.70 4.96
CA SER A 225 -1.83 -40.04 4.42
C SER A 225 -1.98 -40.10 2.89
N ILE A 226 -2.92 -39.36 2.31
CA ILE A 226 -3.19 -39.33 0.87
C ILE A 226 -2.07 -38.62 0.09
N PHE A 227 -1.39 -37.67 0.74
CA PHE A 227 -0.36 -36.83 0.12
C PHE A 227 1.08 -37.24 0.46
N ARG A 228 1.29 -38.36 1.17
CA ARG A 228 2.64 -38.94 1.33
C ARG A 228 3.09 -39.49 -0.02
N ARG A 229 4.28 -39.09 -0.48
CA ARG A 229 4.94 -39.77 -1.60
C ARG A 229 5.31 -41.18 -1.15
N LEU A 230 4.93 -42.16 -1.97
CA LEU A 230 5.47 -43.52 -1.92
C LEU A 230 6.96 -43.49 -2.31
#